data_AF-A0A1I3H5Z6-F1
#
_entry.id   AF-A0A1I3H5Z6-F1
#
_cell.length_a   1.000
_cell.length_b   1.000
_cell.length_c   1.000
_cell.angle_alpha   90.00
_cell.angle_beta   90.00
_cell.angle_gamma   90.00
#
_symmetry.space_group_name_H-M   'P 1'
#
loop_
_entity.id
_entity.type
_entity.pdbx_description
1 polymer ?
#
loop_
_entity_poly.entity_id
_entity_poly.type
_entity_poly.pdbx_seq_one_letter_code
_entity_poly.pdbx_strand_id
1 'polypeptide(L)'
;MTAVAVYARVLDGDHLWLAVPAPTGETLAVRGGPDGELPVPTEHRDGLAVARLDVAALLGGVDADKVVLTFALDGETVTWDGGPMVGPTKVPPTRDGRWQLRAFAADGELRVARTRADAACVVDGIEHDGDVVTLGLSIADGVLVALDESTEIGRVAVVDGRAVLDASLVVPDGVVARLAVRSGDLDVPVVRRERDLKRANFAVVLPATAGGRLQWQPDGQLAIAGGAGA
;
A
#
# COMPACT_ATOMS: atom_id res chain seq x y z
N MET A 1 -30.35 3.23 17.91
CA MET A 1 -29.93 1.81 17.84
C MET A 1 -28.45 1.84 17.50
N THR A 2 -27.54 1.19 18.24
CA THR A 2 -26.12 1.27 17.85
C THR A 2 -25.91 0.82 16.40
N ALA A 3 -25.46 1.72 15.54
CA ALA A 3 -25.22 1.45 14.13
C ALA A 3 -23.97 0.57 14.01
N VAL A 4 -24.08 -0.59 13.36
CA VAL A 4 -22.97 -1.56 13.28
C VAL A 4 -22.49 -1.63 11.83
N ALA A 5 -21.24 -1.30 11.57
CA ALA A 5 -20.68 -1.45 10.23
C ALA A 5 -20.53 -2.93 9.88
N VAL A 6 -21.14 -3.35 8.77
CA VAL A 6 -21.00 -4.71 8.21
C VAL A 6 -19.79 -4.83 7.29
N TYR A 7 -19.26 -3.69 6.83
CA TYR A 7 -18.05 -3.63 6.03
C TYR A 7 -17.29 -2.33 6.28
N ALA A 8 -15.98 -2.42 6.52
CA ALA A 8 -15.10 -1.25 6.62
C ALA A 8 -13.67 -1.63 6.20
N ARG A 9 -13.18 -1.08 5.07
CA ARG A 9 -11.84 -1.39 4.54
C ARG A 9 -11.20 -0.22 3.83
N VAL A 10 -9.88 -0.12 3.96
CA VAL A 10 -9.04 0.60 3.00
C VAL A 10 -8.38 -0.44 2.11
N LEU A 11 -8.55 -0.31 0.80
CA LEU A 11 -8.07 -1.30 -0.18
C LEU A 11 -7.00 -0.73 -1.12
N ASP A 12 -7.08 0.55 -1.44
CA ASP A 12 -6.21 1.20 -2.44
C ASP A 12 -5.31 2.29 -1.85
N GLY A 13 -5.22 2.37 -0.52
CA GLY A 13 -4.35 3.31 0.19
C GLY A 13 -4.92 4.71 0.31
N ASP A 14 -5.96 5.04 -0.46
CA ASP A 14 -6.54 6.39 -0.51
C ASP A 14 -7.99 6.42 0.01
N HIS A 15 -8.76 5.36 -0.24
CA HIS A 15 -10.18 5.34 0.05
C HIS A 15 -10.57 4.40 1.18
N LEU A 16 -11.50 4.83 2.04
CA LEU A 16 -12.25 3.96 2.92
C LEU A 16 -13.57 3.58 2.25
N TRP A 17 -13.82 2.28 2.16
CA TRP A 17 -15.11 1.70 1.81
C TRP A 17 -15.83 1.30 3.09
N LEU A 18 -17.03 1.83 3.29
CA LEU A 18 -17.85 1.64 4.47
C LEU A 18 -19.26 1.21 4.04
N ALA A 19 -19.82 0.20 4.72
CA ALA A 19 -21.23 -0.14 4.62
C ALA A 19 -21.81 -0.36 6.02
N VAL A 20 -22.92 0.33 6.30
CA VAL A 20 -23.63 0.28 7.57
C VAL A 20 -25.12 0.03 7.28
N PRO A 21 -25.78 -0.94 7.93
CA PRO A 21 -27.23 -1.11 7.83
C PRO A 21 -27.93 0.17 8.25
N ALA A 22 -28.77 0.68 7.36
CA ALA A 22 -29.44 1.96 7.49
C ALA A 22 -30.76 1.92 6.71
N PRO A 23 -31.93 2.24 7.32
CA PRO A 23 -33.11 2.60 6.56
C PRO A 23 -32.82 3.79 5.62
N THR A 24 -33.64 3.96 4.59
CA THR A 24 -33.43 5.01 3.60
C THR A 24 -33.49 6.41 4.23
N GLY A 25 -32.47 7.23 3.97
CA GLY A 25 -32.44 8.66 4.33
C GLY A 25 -31.54 9.01 5.53
N GLU A 26 -30.92 8.03 6.17
CA GLU A 26 -29.94 8.30 7.24
C GLU A 26 -28.63 8.87 6.68
N THR A 27 -28.01 9.78 7.42
CA THR A 27 -26.77 10.44 6.97
C THR A 27 -25.58 9.86 7.72
N LEU A 28 -24.63 9.27 6.98
CA LEU A 28 -23.33 8.95 7.55
C LEU A 28 -22.53 10.24 7.74
N ALA A 29 -21.81 10.31 8.86
CA ALA A 29 -20.90 11.38 9.17
C ALA A 29 -19.58 10.82 9.73
N VAL A 30 -18.53 11.63 9.66
CA VAL A 30 -17.21 11.34 10.19
C VAL A 30 -16.79 12.44 11.14
N ARG A 31 -16.27 12.06 12.30
CA ARG A 31 -15.72 12.93 13.35
C ARG A 31 -14.20 12.75 13.40
N GLY A 32 -13.49 13.79 13.82
CA GLY A 32 -12.03 13.74 14.05
C GLY A 32 -11.18 14.42 12.97
N GLY A 33 -11.81 15.09 12.00
CA GLY A 33 -11.16 16.06 11.10
C GLY A 33 -11.10 17.47 11.71
N PRO A 34 -10.42 18.43 11.05
CA PRO A 34 -10.31 19.82 11.53
C PRO A 34 -11.66 20.53 11.64
N ASP A 35 -12.63 20.13 10.83
CA ASP A 35 -13.94 20.77 10.71
C ASP A 35 -15.02 20.10 11.60
N GLY A 36 -14.62 19.20 12.51
CA GLY A 36 -15.55 18.51 13.40
C GLY A 36 -16.28 17.34 12.73
N GLU A 37 -17.59 17.24 12.93
CA GLU A 37 -18.45 16.23 12.31
C GLU A 37 -18.82 16.64 10.89
N LEU A 38 -18.40 15.85 9.89
CA LEU A 38 -18.61 16.11 8.48
C LEU A 38 -19.54 15.07 7.87
N PRO A 39 -20.59 15.46 7.13
CA PRO A 39 -21.41 14.52 6.41
C PRO A 39 -20.62 13.86 5.28
N VAL A 40 -20.92 12.58 5.06
CA VAL A 40 -20.25 11.73 4.08
C VAL A 40 -21.16 11.50 2.88
N PRO A 41 -20.69 11.66 1.63
CA PRO A 41 -21.42 11.24 0.44
C PRO A 41 -21.80 9.76 0.55
N THR A 42 -23.10 9.48 0.62
CA THR A 42 -23.65 8.16 0.94
C THR A 42 -24.66 7.74 -0.09
N GLU A 43 -24.51 6.52 -0.60
CA GLU A 43 -25.49 5.84 -1.45
C GLU A 43 -26.29 4.84 -0.59
N HIS A 44 -27.62 4.84 -0.72
CA HIS A 44 -28.45 3.84 -0.04
C HIS A 44 -28.78 2.70 -1.00
N ARG A 45 -28.41 1.47 -0.62
CA ARG A 45 -28.62 0.28 -1.44
C ARG A 45 -28.93 -0.92 -0.56
N ASP A 46 -30.03 -1.62 -0.87
CA ASP A 46 -30.42 -2.89 -0.23
C ASP A 46 -30.46 -2.81 1.32
N GLY A 47 -30.90 -1.67 1.88
CA GLY A 47 -30.94 -1.44 3.34
C GLY A 47 -29.59 -1.09 3.97
N LEU A 48 -28.59 -0.74 3.16
CA LEU A 48 -27.28 -0.27 3.60
C LEU A 48 -27.07 1.17 3.16
N ALA A 49 -26.49 1.98 4.06
CA ALA A 49 -25.77 3.19 3.73
C ALA A 49 -24.33 2.81 3.35
N VAL A 50 -23.95 3.07 2.10
CA VAL A 50 -22.64 2.75 1.55
C VAL A 50 -21.90 4.04 1.22
N ALA A 51 -20.66 4.14 1.66
CA ALA A 51 -19.80 5.28 1.42
C ALA A 51 -18.44 4.84 0.86
N ARG A 52 -17.93 5.63 -0.08
CA ARG A 52 -16.54 5.60 -0.53
C ARG A 52 -15.92 6.96 -0.24
N LEU A 53 -14.98 6.96 0.70
CA LEU A 53 -14.43 8.16 1.29
C LEU A 53 -12.98 8.35 0.90
N ASP A 54 -12.64 9.50 0.32
CA ASP A 54 -11.25 9.94 0.24
C ASP A 54 -10.81 10.37 1.65
N VAL A 55 -9.96 9.56 2.28
CA VAL A 55 -9.53 9.80 3.67
C VAL A 55 -8.57 11.00 3.74
N ALA A 56 -7.83 11.30 2.68
CA ALA A 56 -6.95 12.47 2.64
C ALA A 56 -7.76 13.77 2.67
N ALA A 57 -8.87 13.82 1.95
CA ALA A 57 -9.79 14.96 1.96
C ALA A 57 -10.39 15.20 3.36
N LEU A 58 -10.76 14.14 4.09
CA LEU A 58 -11.32 14.23 5.45
C LEU A 58 -10.31 14.72 6.51
N LEU A 59 -9.03 14.64 6.20
CA LEU A 59 -7.92 14.97 7.10
C LEU A 59 -7.21 16.26 6.69
N GLY A 60 -7.80 17.05 5.80
CA GLY A 60 -7.20 18.20 5.13
C GLY A 60 -6.42 19.11 6.08
N GLY A 61 -5.12 19.29 5.82
CA GLY A 61 -4.26 20.23 6.55
C GLY A 61 -3.85 19.79 7.97
N VAL A 62 -4.33 18.66 8.47
CA VAL A 62 -3.75 18.07 9.68
C VAL A 62 -2.41 17.45 9.28
N ASP A 63 -1.33 17.78 9.97
CA ASP A 63 0.00 17.18 9.76
C ASP A 63 0.47 16.54 11.07
N ALA A 64 -0.36 15.61 11.56
CA ALA A 64 -0.06 14.80 12.72
C ALA A 64 0.24 13.37 12.26
N ASP A 65 1.30 12.80 12.83
CA ASP A 65 1.76 11.43 12.58
C ASP A 65 0.69 10.38 12.84
N LYS A 66 -0.30 10.71 13.69
CA LYS A 66 -1.47 9.88 13.93
C LYS A 66 -2.73 10.74 14.02
N VAL A 67 -3.68 10.50 13.12
CA VAL A 67 -5.04 11.03 13.22
C VAL A 67 -6.01 9.89 13.19
N VAL A 68 -7.07 9.98 14.00
CA VAL A 68 -8.10 8.95 14.13
C VAL A 68 -9.45 9.56 13.79
N LEU A 69 -10.12 8.97 12.81
CA LEU A 69 -11.49 9.30 12.42
C LEU A 69 -12.47 8.31 13.06
N THR A 70 -13.58 8.81 13.58
CA THR A 70 -14.70 8.01 14.13
C THR A 70 -15.95 8.25 13.30
N PHE A 71 -16.76 7.22 13.09
CA PHE A 71 -17.94 7.30 12.21
C PHE A 71 -19.24 7.38 13.01
N ALA A 72 -20.23 8.07 12.47
CA ALA A 72 -21.58 8.17 13.00
C ALA A 72 -22.63 7.99 11.90
N LEU A 73 -23.81 7.50 12.25
CA LEU A 73 -24.99 7.38 11.39
C LEU A 73 -26.14 8.09 12.11
N ASP A 74 -26.64 9.18 11.53
CA ASP A 74 -27.64 10.06 12.14
C ASP A 74 -27.30 10.47 13.58
N GLY A 75 -26.00 10.76 13.82
CA GLY A 75 -25.45 11.14 15.12
C GLY A 75 -25.10 9.98 16.05
N GLU A 76 -25.59 8.75 15.81
CA GLU A 76 -25.24 7.56 16.59
C GLU A 76 -23.87 7.00 16.16
N THR A 77 -22.97 6.74 17.12
CA THR A 77 -21.64 6.21 16.81
C THR A 77 -21.72 4.84 16.13
N VAL A 78 -20.98 4.70 15.03
CA VAL A 78 -20.85 3.45 14.30
C VAL A 78 -19.84 2.55 15.00
N THR A 79 -20.28 1.35 15.36
CA THR A 79 -19.46 0.30 15.97
C THR A 79 -19.04 -0.75 14.94
N TRP A 80 -18.09 -1.60 15.32
CA TRP A 80 -17.63 -2.74 14.52
C TRP A 80 -17.89 -4.04 15.29
N ASP A 81 -18.70 -4.95 14.72
CA ASP A 81 -19.10 -6.21 15.38
C ASP A 81 -18.15 -7.40 15.13
N GLY A 82 -17.05 -7.20 14.40
CA GLY A 82 -15.93 -8.13 14.48
C GLY A 82 -16.00 -9.37 13.58
N GLY A 83 -16.63 -9.30 12.41
CA GLY A 83 -16.22 -10.21 11.33
C GLY A 83 -14.71 -10.09 11.05
N PRO A 84 -13.98 -11.17 10.69
CA PRO A 84 -12.57 -11.05 10.34
C PRO A 84 -12.42 -10.00 9.25
N MET A 85 -11.38 -9.17 9.34
CA MET A 85 -11.13 -8.19 8.31
C MET A 85 -10.65 -8.89 7.02
N VAL A 86 -11.53 -9.60 6.29
CA VAL A 86 -11.22 -10.24 5.00
C VAL A 86 -10.89 -9.13 4.02
N GLY A 87 -9.66 -9.14 3.53
CA GLY A 87 -9.04 -8.07 2.76
C GLY A 87 -7.54 -8.34 2.63
N PRO A 88 -6.81 -7.56 1.85
CA PRO A 88 -5.37 -7.75 1.72
C PRO A 88 -4.70 -7.55 3.09
N THR A 89 -3.76 -8.43 3.44
CA THR A 89 -3.00 -8.35 4.70
C THR A 89 -2.19 -7.05 4.79
N LYS A 90 -1.91 -6.43 3.64
CA LYS A 90 -1.19 -5.16 3.50
C LYS A 90 -2.00 -4.22 2.62
N VAL A 91 -2.28 -3.04 3.14
CA VAL A 91 -2.88 -1.92 2.39
C VAL A 91 -1.73 -1.10 1.82
N PRO A 92 -1.82 -0.57 0.60
CA PRO A 92 -0.84 0.38 0.09
C PRO A 92 -0.69 1.63 0.95
N PRO A 93 0.45 2.31 0.91
CA PRO A 93 0.52 3.72 1.20
C PRO A 93 -0.42 4.54 0.29
N THR A 94 -0.78 5.75 0.70
CA THR A 94 -1.46 6.74 -0.13
C THR A 94 -0.72 6.96 -1.45
N ARG A 95 -1.42 7.46 -2.48
CA ARG A 95 -0.83 7.69 -3.81
C ARG A 95 0.43 8.56 -3.82
N ASP A 96 0.56 9.46 -2.85
CA ASP A 96 1.75 10.31 -2.67
C ASP A 96 2.88 9.63 -1.87
N GLY A 97 2.68 8.38 -1.46
CA GLY A 97 3.61 7.55 -0.69
C GLY A 97 3.80 7.99 0.77
N ARG A 98 3.03 8.97 1.26
CA ARG A 98 3.32 9.62 2.56
C ARG A 98 2.70 8.92 3.76
N TRP A 99 1.54 8.29 3.57
CA TRP A 99 0.72 7.82 4.68
C TRP A 99 0.27 6.39 4.47
N GLN A 100 0.22 5.62 5.55
CA GLN A 100 -0.39 4.31 5.62
C GLN A 100 -1.74 4.46 6.32
N LEU A 101 -2.82 4.03 5.67
CA LEU A 101 -4.16 4.04 6.26
C LEU A 101 -4.50 2.67 6.84
N ARG A 102 -5.22 2.66 7.98
CA ARG A 102 -5.70 1.46 8.64
C ARG A 102 -7.09 1.68 9.23
N ALA A 103 -8.06 0.87 8.81
CA ALA A 103 -9.33 0.71 9.53
C ALA A 103 -9.15 -0.28 10.68
N PHE A 104 -9.72 0.01 11.84
CA PHE A 104 -9.65 -0.85 13.02
C PHE A 104 -10.83 -0.56 13.97
N ALA A 105 -11.05 -1.47 14.90
CA ALA A 105 -11.98 -1.25 16.01
C ALA A 105 -11.17 -0.95 17.28
N ALA A 106 -11.63 0.03 18.06
CA ALA A 106 -11.13 0.26 19.41
C ALA A 106 -12.27 0.74 20.29
N ASP A 107 -12.38 0.16 21.49
CA ASP A 107 -13.46 0.46 22.46
C ASP A 107 -14.87 0.23 21.88
N GLY A 108 -15.00 -0.70 20.92
CA GLY A 108 -16.23 -0.99 20.20
C GLY A 108 -16.53 -0.04 19.03
N GLU A 109 -15.78 1.04 18.87
CA GLU A 109 -16.00 2.04 17.80
C GLU A 109 -15.23 1.68 16.54
N LEU A 110 -15.85 1.87 15.37
CA LEU A 110 -15.14 1.84 14.10
C LEU A 110 -14.29 3.11 13.96
N ARG A 111 -13.00 2.91 13.72
CA ARG A 111 -12.03 3.98 13.57
C ARG A 111 -11.14 3.79 12.34
N VAL A 112 -10.66 4.88 11.78
CA VAL A 112 -9.60 4.88 10.75
C VAL A 112 -8.44 5.72 11.24
N ALA A 113 -7.25 5.15 11.22
CA ALA A 113 -6.02 5.86 11.49
C ALA A 113 -5.22 6.04 10.21
N ARG A 114 -4.53 7.18 10.10
CA ARG A 114 -3.35 7.30 9.24
C ARG A 114 -2.09 7.33 10.10
N THR A 115 -1.03 6.71 9.60
CA THR A 115 0.32 6.78 10.17
C THR A 115 1.32 7.10 9.06
N ARG A 116 2.47 7.70 9.38
CA ARG A 116 3.54 7.93 8.40
C ARG A 116 3.88 6.60 7.72
N ALA A 117 3.92 6.57 6.39
CA ALA A 117 4.41 5.41 5.67
C ALA A 117 5.94 5.32 5.79
N ASP A 118 6.46 4.11 5.85
CA ASP A 118 7.90 3.87 5.74
C ASP A 118 8.39 4.36 4.37
N ALA A 119 9.60 4.90 4.33
CA ALA A 119 10.21 5.31 3.06
C ALA A 119 10.32 4.09 2.13
N ALA A 120 9.91 4.26 0.87
CA ALA A 120 9.97 3.22 -0.14
C ALA A 120 10.21 3.83 -1.54
N CYS A 121 10.91 3.09 -2.40
CA CYS A 121 11.09 3.41 -3.80
C CYS A 121 10.07 2.62 -4.61
N VAL A 122 9.19 3.31 -5.33
CA VAL A 122 8.11 2.67 -6.08
C VAL A 122 8.57 2.30 -7.49
N VAL A 123 8.21 1.10 -7.95
CA VAL A 123 8.37 0.71 -9.36
C VAL A 123 7.19 1.23 -10.18
N ASP A 124 7.47 2.16 -11.08
CA ASP A 124 6.50 2.81 -11.97
C ASP A 124 6.32 2.08 -13.31
N GLY A 125 7.31 1.27 -13.72
CA GLY A 125 7.27 0.51 -14.96
C GLY A 125 8.33 -0.60 -14.98
N ILE A 126 8.06 -1.65 -15.76
CA ILE A 126 9.01 -2.72 -16.04
C ILE A 126 9.01 -2.94 -17.55
N GLU A 127 10.13 -2.66 -18.18
CA GLU A 127 10.37 -2.90 -19.61
C GLU A 127 11.39 -4.04 -19.74
N HIS A 128 11.25 -4.89 -20.76
CA HIS A 128 12.19 -5.98 -21.01
C HIS A 128 12.54 -6.07 -22.49
N ASP A 129 13.81 -6.32 -22.78
CA ASP A 129 14.33 -6.65 -24.11
C ASP A 129 15.33 -7.81 -23.96
N GLY A 130 14.93 -9.01 -24.38
CA GLY A 130 15.69 -10.22 -24.12
C GLY A 130 15.88 -10.49 -22.62
N ASP A 131 17.15 -10.51 -22.20
CA ASP A 131 17.63 -10.72 -20.82
C ASP A 131 17.95 -9.41 -20.09
N VAL A 132 17.70 -8.27 -20.72
CA VAL A 132 17.83 -6.94 -20.12
C VAL A 132 16.46 -6.47 -19.63
N VAL A 133 16.38 -6.07 -18.36
CA VAL A 133 15.18 -5.48 -17.77
C VAL A 133 15.47 -4.06 -17.32
N THR A 134 14.63 -3.11 -17.74
CA THR A 134 14.69 -1.74 -17.25
C THR A 134 13.56 -1.51 -16.24
N LEU A 135 13.93 -1.15 -15.02
CA LEU A 135 13.00 -0.72 -13.99
C LEU A 135 12.83 0.81 -14.05
N GLY A 136 11.59 1.28 -14.16
CA GLY A 136 11.23 2.66 -13.88
C GLY A 136 10.97 2.83 -12.39
N LEU A 137 11.67 3.77 -11.75
CA LEU A 137 11.68 3.98 -10.30
C LEU A 137 11.23 5.41 -9.96
N SER A 138 10.55 5.57 -8.83
CA SER A 138 10.02 6.86 -8.36
C SER A 138 11.07 7.86 -7.84
N ILE A 139 12.35 7.53 -7.99
CA ILE A 139 13.51 8.36 -7.59
C ILE A 139 14.29 8.73 -8.84
N ALA A 140 14.77 9.97 -8.94
CA ALA A 140 15.51 10.42 -10.12
C ALA A 140 16.89 9.75 -10.24
N ASP A 141 17.71 9.79 -9.20
CA ASP A 141 19.08 9.26 -9.23
C ASP A 141 19.41 8.51 -7.95
N GLY A 142 20.30 7.54 -8.03
CA GLY A 142 20.71 6.72 -6.89
C GLY A 142 21.42 5.44 -7.31
N VAL A 143 21.46 4.47 -6.41
CA VAL A 143 22.04 3.15 -6.68
C VAL A 143 21.04 2.07 -6.26
N LEU A 144 20.58 1.28 -7.22
CA LEU A 144 19.81 0.08 -6.94
C LEU A 144 20.77 -1.00 -6.46
N VAL A 145 20.53 -1.55 -5.28
CA VAL A 145 21.35 -2.60 -4.66
C VAL A 145 20.54 -3.88 -4.46
N ALA A 146 21.20 -5.02 -4.64
CA ALA A 146 20.70 -6.33 -4.23
C ALA A 146 21.31 -6.70 -2.89
N LEU A 147 20.46 -6.98 -1.90
CA LEU A 147 20.82 -7.26 -0.52
C LEU A 147 20.44 -8.69 -0.14
N ASP A 148 21.41 -9.47 0.33
CA ASP A 148 21.20 -10.77 0.98
C ASP A 148 21.39 -10.61 2.49
N GLU A 149 20.30 -10.75 3.25
CA GLU A 149 20.14 -10.51 4.69
C GLU A 149 20.53 -9.10 5.22
N SER A 150 21.43 -8.39 4.56
CA SER A 150 21.92 -7.00 4.72
C SER A 150 23.22 -6.77 3.93
N THR A 151 23.82 -7.84 3.40
CA THR A 151 25.06 -7.78 2.62
C THR A 151 24.72 -7.40 1.18
N GLU A 152 25.34 -6.34 0.69
CA GLU A 152 25.26 -6.00 -0.73
C GLU A 152 26.01 -7.05 -1.55
N ILE A 153 25.29 -7.68 -2.47
CA ILE A 153 25.85 -8.67 -3.39
C ILE A 153 25.94 -8.16 -4.84
N GLY A 154 25.34 -6.99 -5.12
CA GLY A 154 25.42 -6.34 -6.41
C GLY A 154 24.74 -4.98 -6.43
N ARG A 155 25.08 -4.17 -7.44
CA ARG A 155 24.53 -2.81 -7.59
C ARG A 155 24.44 -2.38 -9.05
N VAL A 156 23.49 -1.49 -9.33
CA VAL A 156 23.27 -0.85 -10.63
C VAL A 156 22.97 0.63 -10.39
N ALA A 157 23.47 1.51 -11.25
CA ALA A 157 23.13 2.92 -11.18
C ALA A 157 21.65 3.16 -11.53
N VAL A 158 21.02 4.08 -10.80
CA VAL A 158 19.73 4.66 -11.18
C VAL A 158 20.01 6.02 -11.79
N VAL A 159 19.59 6.22 -13.03
CA VAL A 159 19.75 7.48 -13.78
C VAL A 159 18.42 7.87 -14.40
N ASP A 160 17.96 9.09 -14.17
CA ASP A 160 16.67 9.58 -14.66
C ASP A 160 15.48 8.63 -14.33
N GLY A 161 15.53 8.03 -13.15
CA GLY A 161 14.56 7.06 -12.65
C GLY A 161 14.59 5.72 -13.33
N ARG A 162 15.71 5.35 -13.95
CA ARG A 162 15.86 4.06 -14.63
C ARG A 162 17.02 3.27 -14.08
N ALA A 163 16.77 2.00 -13.76
CA ALA A 163 17.79 1.02 -13.45
C ALA A 163 17.78 -0.09 -14.50
N VAL A 164 18.90 -0.30 -15.18
CA VAL A 164 19.05 -1.32 -16.22
C VAL A 164 19.69 -2.56 -15.61
N LEU A 165 18.88 -3.61 -15.44
CA LEU A 165 19.30 -4.90 -14.94
C LEU A 165 19.75 -5.78 -16.11
N ASP A 166 21.06 -5.95 -16.21
CA ASP A 166 21.73 -6.82 -17.17
C ASP A 166 22.67 -7.79 -16.42
N ALA A 167 23.72 -8.27 -17.09
CA ALA A 167 24.72 -9.16 -16.49
C ALA A 167 25.58 -8.52 -15.37
N SER A 168 25.41 -7.22 -15.08
CA SER A 168 26.11 -6.53 -13.98
C SER A 168 25.54 -6.82 -12.59
N LEU A 169 24.28 -7.28 -12.50
CA LEU A 169 23.63 -7.62 -11.23
C LEU A 169 23.35 -9.12 -11.14
N VAL A 170 24.40 -9.90 -10.89
CA VAL A 170 24.30 -11.37 -10.77
C VAL A 170 24.04 -11.78 -9.34
N VAL A 171 22.98 -12.55 -9.12
CA VAL A 171 22.67 -13.14 -7.81
C VAL A 171 23.08 -14.61 -7.79
N PRO A 172 23.84 -15.08 -6.78
CA PRO A 172 24.27 -16.47 -6.70
C PRO A 172 23.10 -17.46 -6.69
N ASP A 173 23.34 -18.65 -7.25
CA ASP A 173 22.34 -19.73 -7.28
C ASP A 173 21.82 -20.05 -5.89
N GLY A 174 20.48 -20.11 -5.77
CA GLY A 174 19.80 -20.39 -4.50
C GLY A 174 19.67 -19.20 -3.56
N VAL A 175 20.22 -18.03 -3.91
CA VAL A 175 20.05 -16.78 -3.13
C VAL A 175 18.85 -16.00 -3.66
N VAL A 176 18.07 -15.43 -2.74
CA VAL A 176 17.00 -14.48 -3.05
C VAL A 176 17.34 -13.15 -2.40
N ALA A 177 17.81 -12.19 -3.20
CA ALA A 177 18.22 -10.88 -2.72
C ALA A 177 17.09 -9.86 -2.85
N ARG A 178 16.88 -9.07 -1.79
CA ARG A 178 15.93 -7.95 -1.80
C ARG A 178 16.53 -6.78 -2.56
N LEU A 179 15.71 -6.09 -3.35
CA LEU A 179 16.14 -4.87 -4.02
C LEU A 179 15.79 -3.64 -3.19
N ALA A 180 16.78 -2.75 -3.04
CA ALA A 180 16.63 -1.46 -2.38
C ALA A 180 17.32 -0.37 -3.21
N VAL A 181 16.87 0.88 -3.11
CA VAL A 181 17.62 2.03 -3.61
C VAL A 181 18.38 2.65 -2.45
N ARG A 182 19.70 2.73 -2.59
CA ARG A 182 20.55 3.46 -1.67
C ARG A 182 20.53 4.94 -2.01
N SER A 183 20.14 5.74 -1.03
CA SER A 183 20.15 7.20 -1.09
C SER A 183 20.81 7.74 0.19
N GLY A 184 22.07 8.15 0.09
CA GLY A 184 22.90 8.45 1.26
C GLY A 184 23.20 7.19 2.06
N ASP A 185 22.97 7.23 3.38
CA ASP A 185 23.22 6.12 4.30
C ASP A 185 21.99 5.20 4.51
N LEU A 186 20.90 5.42 3.77
CA LEU A 186 19.66 4.66 3.90
C LEU A 186 19.42 3.79 2.67
N ASP A 187 19.18 2.50 2.91
CA ASP A 187 18.67 1.56 1.92
C ASP A 187 17.14 1.55 1.98
N VAL A 188 16.52 2.09 0.94
CA VAL A 188 15.07 2.24 0.83
C VAL A 188 14.51 1.08 0.02
N PRO A 189 13.59 0.25 0.55
CA PRO A 189 13.08 -0.92 -0.15
C PRO A 189 12.40 -0.53 -1.47
N VAL A 190 12.61 -1.34 -2.51
CA VAL A 190 11.91 -1.21 -3.78
C VAL A 190 10.58 -1.95 -3.69
N VAL A 191 9.49 -1.23 -3.86
CA VAL A 191 8.13 -1.73 -3.66
C VAL A 191 7.28 -1.55 -4.91
N ARG A 192 6.20 -2.32 -4.97
CA ARG A 192 5.20 -2.23 -6.03
C ARG A 192 4.35 -0.96 -5.87
N ARG A 193 3.97 -0.31 -6.99
CA ARG A 193 3.06 0.87 -7.04
C ARG A 193 1.61 0.63 -6.59
N GLU A 194 1.18 -0.63 -6.59
CA GLU A 194 -0.14 -1.15 -6.15
C GLU A 194 -1.33 -1.10 -7.14
N ARG A 195 -2.18 -2.18 -7.01
CA ARG A 195 -3.60 -2.41 -7.42
C ARG A 195 -3.96 -3.76 -8.04
N ASP A 196 -3.07 -4.74 -8.13
CA ASP A 196 -3.48 -6.07 -8.57
C ASP A 196 -4.00 -6.90 -7.39
N LEU A 197 -5.20 -6.51 -6.95
CA LEU A 197 -5.99 -7.15 -5.89
C LEU A 197 -6.32 -8.62 -6.19
N LYS A 198 -5.97 -9.15 -7.36
CA LYS A 198 -6.28 -10.54 -7.71
C LYS A 198 -5.65 -11.52 -6.72
N ARG A 199 -4.44 -11.24 -6.19
CA ARG A 199 -3.71 -12.12 -5.26
C ARG A 199 -2.68 -11.36 -4.42
N ALA A 200 -3.12 -10.59 -3.42
CA ALA A 200 -2.24 -9.77 -2.56
C ALA A 200 -1.11 -10.54 -1.83
N ASN A 201 -1.20 -11.87 -1.72
CA ASN A 201 -0.28 -12.71 -0.94
C ASN A 201 0.56 -13.69 -1.79
N PHE A 202 0.51 -13.62 -3.12
CA PHE A 202 1.29 -14.53 -3.96
C PHE A 202 2.49 -13.82 -4.56
N ALA A 203 3.63 -14.51 -4.54
CA ALA A 203 4.77 -14.07 -5.33
C ALA A 203 4.40 -14.07 -6.81
N VAL A 204 4.54 -12.93 -7.48
CA VAL A 204 4.32 -12.80 -8.91
C VAL A 204 5.67 -12.81 -9.59
N VAL A 205 5.91 -13.83 -10.41
CA VAL A 205 7.12 -13.96 -11.21
C VAL A 205 7.14 -12.88 -12.28
N LEU A 206 8.25 -12.16 -12.36
CA LEU A 206 8.51 -11.12 -13.35
C LEU A 206 9.51 -11.64 -14.40
N PRO A 207 9.82 -10.86 -15.46
CA PRO A 207 10.79 -11.24 -16.47
C PRO A 207 12.13 -11.71 -15.85
N ALA A 208 12.76 -12.67 -16.52
CA ALA A 208 14.12 -13.06 -16.20
C ALA A 208 15.10 -12.02 -16.72
N THR A 209 16.21 -11.88 -16.02
CA THR A 209 17.38 -11.08 -16.41
C THR A 209 18.57 -12.00 -16.58
N ALA A 210 19.65 -11.51 -17.19
CA ALA A 210 20.93 -12.24 -17.24
C ALA A 210 21.47 -12.63 -15.85
N GLY A 211 21.16 -11.84 -14.82
CA GLY A 211 21.66 -12.03 -13.45
C GLY A 211 20.71 -12.74 -12.49
N GLY A 212 19.52 -13.14 -12.93
CA GLY A 212 18.52 -13.81 -12.10
C GLY A 212 17.08 -13.49 -12.49
N ARG A 213 16.12 -13.98 -11.71
CA ARG A 213 14.69 -13.81 -11.95
C ARG A 213 14.08 -12.82 -10.97
N LEU A 214 13.47 -11.76 -11.49
CA LEU A 214 12.71 -10.83 -10.66
C LEU A 214 11.43 -11.49 -10.13
N GLN A 215 11.05 -11.15 -8.91
CA GLN A 215 9.81 -11.59 -8.29
C GLN A 215 9.33 -10.61 -7.23
N TRP A 216 8.02 -10.37 -7.20
CA TRP A 216 7.39 -9.70 -6.07
C TRP A 216 7.29 -10.65 -4.88
N GLN A 217 7.71 -10.21 -3.70
CA GLN A 217 7.52 -10.95 -2.45
C GLN A 217 6.10 -10.73 -1.91
N PRO A 218 5.60 -11.61 -1.01
CA PRO A 218 4.28 -11.43 -0.37
C PRO A 218 4.15 -10.12 0.42
N ASP A 219 5.26 -9.53 0.87
CA ASP A 219 5.27 -8.23 1.55
C ASP A 219 5.27 -7.03 0.57
N GLY A 220 5.20 -7.28 -0.75
CA GLY A 220 5.18 -6.27 -1.80
C GLY A 220 6.55 -5.72 -2.19
N GLN A 221 7.64 -6.22 -1.59
CA GLN A 221 9.01 -5.84 -1.96
C GLN A 221 9.48 -6.59 -3.21
N LEU A 222 10.31 -5.93 -4.02
CA LEU A 222 10.94 -6.55 -5.17
C LEU A 222 12.17 -7.35 -4.74
N ALA A 223 12.32 -8.55 -5.26
CA ALA A 223 13.51 -9.37 -5.09
C ALA A 223 13.99 -9.91 -6.43
N ILE A 224 15.25 -10.31 -6.47
CA ILE A 224 15.86 -11.05 -7.56
C ILE A 224 16.36 -12.39 -7.01
N ALA A 225 15.92 -13.48 -7.62
CA ALA A 225 16.34 -14.84 -7.27
C ALA A 225 17.44 -15.28 -8.25
N GLY A 226 18.58 -15.68 -7.72
CA GLY A 226 19.62 -16.34 -8.50
C GLY A 226 19.10 -17.67 -9.03
N GLY A 227 19.26 -17.89 -10.33
CA GLY A 227 18.84 -19.13 -10.98
C GLY A 227 20.05 -19.84 -11.54
N ALA A 228 20.14 -21.16 -11.27
CA ALA A 228 20.94 -22.04 -12.11
C ALA A 228 20.49 -21.81 -13.56
N GLY A 229 21.45 -21.50 -14.43
CA GLY A 229 21.20 -21.07 -15.81
C GLY A 229 20.13 -21.89 -16.54
N ALA A 230 19.45 -21.20 -17.46
CA ALA A 230 18.45 -21.72 -18.39
C ALA A 230 18.81 -23.12 -18.98
#